data_AF-A0AAW3YXB5-F1
#
_entry.id   AF-A0AAW3YXB5-F1
#
_cell.length_a   1.000
_cell.length_b   1.000
_cell.length_c   1.000
_cell.angle_alpha   90.00
_cell.angle_beta   90.00
_cell.angle_gamma   90.00
#
_symmetry.space_group_name_H-M   'P 1'
#
loop_
_entity.id
_entity.type
_entity.pdbx_description
1 polymer ?
#
loop_
_entity_poly.entity_id
_entity_poly.type
_entity_poly.pdbx_seq_one_letter_code
_entity_poly.pdbx_strand_id
1 'polypeptide(L)'
;VFDGGYIKKTGDLNEEIILFPLLSERFLVGGRKSFNLVGKYDVMTYKMNNGRKIHLNVLYEKDFLSHWQGRKNQDADTSLTYPDGTVIYNGDIKPDFDKLMRILESRNHK
;
A
#
# COMPACT_ATOMS: atom_id res chain seq x y z
N VAL A 1 12.45 23.49 -11.40
CA VAL A 1 11.53 24.18 -10.46
C VAL A 1 10.60 23.14 -9.87
N PHE A 2 10.57 23.01 -8.54
CA PHE A 2 9.62 22.15 -7.85
C PHE A 2 8.20 22.71 -8.08
N ASP A 3 7.30 21.87 -8.58
CA ASP A 3 5.94 22.23 -8.96
C ASP A 3 4.97 21.38 -8.13
N GLY A 4 5.01 21.54 -6.79
CA GLY A 4 4.04 20.94 -5.87
C GLY A 4 4.02 19.41 -5.76
N GLY A 5 5.02 18.70 -6.30
CA GLY A 5 5.07 17.22 -6.27
C GLY A 5 4.14 16.54 -7.27
N TYR A 6 3.56 17.28 -8.22
CA TYR A 6 2.70 16.69 -9.26
C TYR A 6 3.47 15.85 -10.26
N ILE A 7 2.88 14.73 -10.67
CA ILE A 7 3.33 13.99 -11.85
C ILE A 7 2.82 14.74 -13.08
N LYS A 8 3.75 15.32 -13.85
CA LYS A 8 3.42 16.05 -15.08
C LYS A 8 3.13 15.06 -16.21
N LYS A 9 2.00 15.24 -16.88
CA LYS A 9 1.57 14.42 -18.02
C LYS A 9 1.08 15.32 -19.15
N THR A 10 1.34 14.89 -20.38
CA THR A 10 0.89 15.56 -21.60
C THR A 10 0.00 14.60 -22.37
N GLY A 11 -1.15 15.09 -22.85
CA GLY A 11 -2.15 14.24 -23.49
C GLY A 11 -2.98 13.45 -22.49
N ASP A 12 -3.59 12.35 -22.92
CA ASP A 12 -4.49 11.54 -22.10
C ASP A 12 -3.74 10.81 -20.97
N LEU A 13 -4.35 10.76 -19.79
CA LEU A 13 -3.81 10.04 -18.65
C LEU A 13 -4.25 8.58 -18.74
N ASN A 14 -3.30 7.65 -18.83
CA ASN A 14 -3.55 6.21 -18.76
C ASN A 14 -2.61 5.65 -17.69
N GLU A 15 -3.15 5.30 -16.53
CA GLU A 15 -2.38 4.82 -15.39
C GLU A 15 -2.97 3.52 -14.87
N GLU A 16 -2.07 2.63 -14.45
CA GLU A 16 -2.41 1.44 -13.71
C GLU A 16 -2.00 1.61 -12.26
N ILE A 17 -2.96 1.39 -11.35
CA ILE A 17 -2.81 1.58 -9.92
C ILE A 17 -2.97 0.20 -9.28
N ILE A 18 -1.87 -0.32 -8.74
CA ILE A 18 -1.87 -1.58 -7.99
C ILE A 18 -2.09 -1.25 -6.52
N LEU A 19 -3.07 -1.92 -5.90
CA LEU A 19 -3.42 -1.77 -4.50
C LEU A 19 -3.36 -3.12 -3.79
N PHE A 20 -2.69 -3.13 -2.64
CA PHE A 20 -2.60 -4.29 -1.76
C PHE A 20 -3.44 -4.11 -0.50
N PRO A 21 -4.13 -5.15 -0.02
CA PRO A 21 -4.88 -5.06 1.22
C PRO A 21 -3.98 -5.09 2.47
N LEU A 22 -4.32 -4.26 3.46
CA LEU A 22 -3.72 -4.26 4.79
C LEU A 22 -4.81 -4.38 5.86
N LEU A 23 -4.76 -5.44 6.65
CA LEU A 23 -5.49 -5.54 7.91
C LEU A 23 -4.61 -5.01 9.05
N SER A 24 -5.15 -4.10 9.86
CA SER A 24 -4.45 -3.57 11.04
C SER A 24 -5.30 -3.75 12.29
N GLU A 25 -4.71 -4.30 13.34
CA GLU A 25 -5.39 -4.50 14.63
C GLU A 25 -4.63 -3.78 15.75
N ARG A 26 -5.30 -2.90 16.49
CA ARG A 26 -4.80 -2.29 17.73
C ARG A 26 -5.61 -2.81 18.89
N PHE A 27 -4.96 -3.33 19.92
CA PHE A 27 -5.64 -3.87 21.09
C PHE A 27 -5.67 -2.86 22.24
N LEU A 28 -4.59 -2.10 22.42
CA LEU A 28 -4.53 -1.03 23.41
C LEU A 28 -5.46 0.14 23.03
N VAL A 29 -6.12 0.71 24.04
CA VAL A 29 -7.04 1.84 23.93
C VAL A 29 -8.24 1.56 23.03
N GLY A 30 -9.18 0.76 23.55
CA GLY A 30 -10.52 0.62 22.98
C GLY A 30 -10.65 -0.36 21.80
N GLY A 31 -9.60 -1.08 21.43
CA GLY A 31 -9.67 -2.18 20.45
C GLY A 31 -10.15 -1.73 19.07
N ARG A 32 -9.24 -1.52 18.11
CA ARG A 32 -9.60 -1.11 16.75
C ARG A 32 -9.09 -2.09 15.72
N LYS A 33 -9.97 -2.49 14.80
CA LYS A 33 -9.58 -3.12 13.54
C LYS A 33 -9.80 -2.13 12.39
N SER A 34 -8.89 -2.08 11.44
CA SER A 34 -9.04 -1.32 10.21
C SER A 34 -8.55 -2.12 9.01
N PHE A 35 -9.16 -1.84 7.87
CA PHE A 35 -8.78 -2.38 6.58
C PHE A 35 -8.41 -1.21 5.68
N ASN A 36 -7.20 -1.23 5.13
CA ASN A 36 -6.66 -0.17 4.29
C ASN A 36 -6.17 -0.75 2.95
N LEU A 37 -6.07 0.12 1.95
CA LEU A 37 -5.42 -0.18 0.68
C LEU A 37 -4.06 0.51 0.65
N VAL A 38 -3.04 -0.24 0.28
CA VAL A 38 -1.66 0.22 0.18
C VAL A 38 -1.34 0.36 -1.30
N GLY A 39 -1.15 1.59 -1.74
CA GLY A 39 -0.63 1.94 -3.06
C GLY A 39 0.80 2.48 -2.96
N LYS A 40 1.42 2.73 -4.12
CA LYS A 40 2.77 3.30 -4.20
C LYS A 40 2.90 4.64 -3.49
N TYR A 41 1.84 5.42 -3.49
CA TYR A 41 1.74 6.72 -2.84
C TYR A 41 0.46 6.80 -2.02
N ASP A 42 0.50 7.48 -0.87
CA ASP A 42 -0.70 7.77 -0.07
C ASP A 42 -1.70 8.66 -0.85
N VAL A 43 -1.19 9.54 -1.73
CA VAL A 43 -1.98 10.36 -2.66
C VAL A 43 -1.26 10.41 -4.01
N MET A 44 -2.00 10.23 -5.10
CA MET A 44 -1.50 10.41 -6.46
C MET A 44 -2.08 11.67 -7.06
N THR A 45 -1.21 12.60 -7.46
CA THR A 45 -1.64 13.89 -7.97
C THR A 45 -0.99 14.19 -9.32
N TYR A 46 -1.82 14.37 -10.34
CA TYR A 46 -1.39 14.58 -11.71
C TYR A 46 -1.66 16.02 -12.15
N LYS A 47 -0.71 16.61 -12.88
CA LYS A 47 -0.88 17.90 -13.55
C LYS A 47 -0.89 17.66 -15.05
N MET A 48 -2.06 17.82 -15.65
CA MET A 48 -2.30 17.51 -17.05
C MET A 48 -2.28 18.77 -17.91
N ASN A 49 -1.53 18.74 -19.02
CA ASN A 49 -1.59 19.76 -20.06
C ASN A 49 -2.16 19.17 -21.35
N ASN A 50 -3.18 19.81 -21.92
CA ASN A 50 -3.90 19.41 -23.14
C ASN A 50 -4.52 18.00 -23.13
N GLY A 51 -4.62 17.33 -21.98
CA GLY A 51 -5.30 16.03 -21.85
C GLY A 51 -6.82 16.19 -21.81
N ARG A 52 -7.54 15.30 -22.48
CA ARG A 52 -9.02 15.32 -22.53
C ARG A 52 -9.65 14.08 -21.93
N LYS A 53 -8.89 12.98 -21.77
CA LYS A 53 -9.37 11.73 -21.17
C LYS A 53 -8.46 11.27 -20.04
N ILE A 54 -9.10 10.71 -19.02
CA ILE A 54 -8.46 10.07 -17.88
C ILE A 54 -8.96 8.64 -17.83
N HIS A 55 -8.05 7.69 -17.99
CA HIS A 55 -8.28 6.27 -17.79
C HIS A 55 -7.39 5.78 -16.66
N LEU A 56 -8.04 5.31 -15.59
CA LEU A 56 -7.38 4.71 -14.45
C LEU A 56 -7.81 3.24 -14.39
N ASN A 57 -6.85 2.34 -14.53
CA ASN A 57 -7.07 0.93 -14.24
C ASN A 57 -6.63 0.66 -12.80
N VAL A 58 -7.52 0.13 -11.97
CA VAL A 58 -7.18 -0.20 -10.57
C VAL A 58 -7.13 -1.71 -10.44
N LEU A 59 -5.93 -2.23 -10.19
CA LEU A 59 -5.69 -3.64 -9.92
C LEU A 59 -5.66 -3.84 -8.40
N TYR A 60 -6.57 -4.69 -7.92
CA TYR A 60 -6.66 -5.02 -6.50
C TYR A 60 -6.16 -6.44 -6.26
N GLU A 61 -4.99 -6.55 -5.64
CA GLU A 61 -4.31 -7.81 -5.34
C GLU A 61 -4.89 -8.44 -4.05
N LYS A 62 -6.14 -8.89 -4.13
CA LYS A 62 -6.94 -9.35 -2.99
C LYS A 62 -6.29 -10.48 -2.18
N ASP A 63 -5.46 -11.31 -2.81
CA ASP A 63 -4.81 -12.47 -2.18
C ASP A 63 -3.46 -12.11 -1.54
N PHE A 64 -3.04 -10.84 -1.62
CA PHE A 64 -1.79 -10.31 -1.06
C PHE A 64 -2.05 -9.50 0.21
N LEU A 65 -2.67 -10.14 1.20
CA LEU A 65 -2.97 -9.50 2.48
C LEU A 65 -1.73 -9.36 3.36
N SER A 66 -1.41 -8.12 3.71
CA SER A 66 -0.56 -7.83 4.86
C SER A 66 -1.39 -7.73 6.14
N HIS A 67 -0.82 -8.20 7.26
CA HIS A 67 -1.44 -8.09 8.57
C HIS A 67 -0.51 -7.42 9.57
N TRP A 68 -0.88 -6.24 10.02
CA TRP A 68 -0.23 -5.57 11.13
C TRP A 68 -0.97 -5.84 12.45
N GLN A 69 -0.23 -6.31 13.44
CA GLN A 69 -0.71 -6.46 14.82
C GLN A 69 0.00 -5.45 15.72
N GLY A 70 -0.81 -4.62 16.35
CA GLY A 70 -0.39 -3.76 17.44
C GLY A 70 -0.15 -4.55 18.71
N ARG A 71 0.45 -3.88 19.70
CA ARG A 71 0.75 -4.50 21.00
C ARG A 71 -0.52 -5.00 21.67
N LYS A 72 -0.46 -6.21 22.24
CA LYS A 72 -1.56 -6.81 23.02
C LYS A 72 -1.57 -6.35 24.48
N ASN A 73 -0.41 -6.03 25.02
CA ASN A 73 -0.19 -5.42 26.34
C ASN A 73 1.00 -4.44 26.24
N GLN A 74 1.38 -3.78 27.33
CA GLN A 74 2.43 -2.74 27.28
C GLN A 74 3.81 -3.27 26.88
N ASP A 75 4.11 -4.52 27.21
CA ASP A 75 5.40 -5.17 27.01
C ASP A 75 5.49 -6.01 25.74
N ALA A 76 4.38 -6.17 25.00
CA ALA A 76 4.33 -6.95 23.77
C ALA A 76 4.90 -6.16 22.58
N ASP A 77 5.55 -6.88 21.66
CA ASP A 77 6.01 -6.33 20.39
C ASP A 77 4.83 -6.08 19.42
N THR A 78 5.05 -5.20 18.46
CA THR A 78 4.21 -5.13 17.25
C THR A 78 4.74 -6.09 16.19
N SER A 79 3.89 -6.51 15.26
CA SER A 79 4.34 -7.30 14.11
C SER A 79 3.62 -6.91 12.83
N LEU A 80 4.34 -7.02 11.71
CA LEU A 80 3.79 -6.90 10.36
C LEU A 80 4.12 -8.17 9.59
N THR A 81 3.09 -8.90 9.18
CA THR A 81 3.21 -10.10 8.34
C THR A 81 2.94 -9.74 6.89
N TYR A 82 3.87 -10.08 6.00
CA TYR A 82 3.75 -9.91 4.55
C TYR A 82 3.06 -11.14 3.91
N PRO A 83 2.55 -11.01 2.66
CA PRO A 83 1.86 -12.11 1.98
C PRO A 83 2.69 -13.38 1.74
N ASP A 84 4.02 -13.26 1.73
CA ASP A 84 4.96 -14.38 1.64
C ASP A 84 5.19 -15.10 2.97
N GLY A 85 4.58 -14.62 4.06
CA GLY A 85 4.79 -15.11 5.42
C GLY A 85 5.95 -14.45 6.16
N THR A 86 6.69 -13.52 5.54
CA THR A 86 7.76 -12.78 6.22
C THR A 86 7.17 -11.91 7.33
N VAL A 87 7.75 -11.97 8.52
CA VAL A 87 7.31 -11.17 9.69
C VAL A 87 8.38 -10.16 10.07
N ILE A 88 7.98 -8.90 10.27
CA ILE A 88 8.82 -7.84 10.85
C ILE A 88 8.26 -7.47 12.22
N TYR A 89 9.11 -7.53 13.26
CA TYR A 89 8.75 -7.11 14.61
C TYR A 89 9.18 -5.67 14.87
N ASN A 90 8.38 -4.93 15.64
CA ASN A 90 8.66 -3.55 16.07
C ASN A 90 9.00 -2.59 14.92
N GLY A 91 8.48 -2.87 13.72
CA GLY A 91 8.61 -2.03 12.53
C GLY A 91 7.41 -1.12 12.30
N ASP A 92 7.31 -0.62 11.08
CA ASP A 92 6.22 0.26 10.64
C ASP A 92 4.83 -0.40 10.69
N ILE A 93 3.81 0.47 10.74
CA ILE A 93 2.40 0.08 10.80
C ILE A 93 1.85 -0.27 9.41
N LYS A 94 2.45 0.29 8.36
CA LYS A 94 2.12 0.04 6.96
C LYS A 94 3.22 -0.83 6.32
N PRO A 95 2.88 -1.74 5.40
CA PRO A 95 3.87 -2.49 4.64
C PRO A 95 4.56 -1.60 3.60
N ASP A 96 5.80 -1.94 3.30
CA ASP A 96 6.59 -1.34 2.23
C ASP A 96 6.02 -1.80 0.86
N PHE A 97 5.65 -0.84 0.02
CA PHE A 97 5.06 -1.11 -1.29
C PHE A 97 6.03 -1.80 -2.25
N ASP A 98 7.30 -1.42 -2.28
CA ASP A 98 8.29 -2.01 -3.17
C ASP A 98 8.57 -3.48 -2.77
N LYS A 99 8.53 -3.77 -1.46
CA LYS A 99 8.60 -5.16 -0.99
C LYS A 99 7.37 -5.97 -1.42
N LEU A 100 6.16 -5.41 -1.34
CA LEU A 100 4.94 -6.08 -1.82
C LEU A 100 5.01 -6.40 -3.32
N MET A 101 5.51 -5.46 -4.13
CA MET A 101 5.73 -5.66 -5.56
C MET A 101 6.70 -6.81 -5.83
N ARG A 102 7.84 -6.88 -5.13
CA ARG A 102 8.80 -7.97 -5.29
C ARG A 102 8.20 -9.34 -4.96
N ILE A 103 7.34 -9.41 -3.93
CA ILE A 103 6.65 -10.65 -3.58
C ILE A 103 5.66 -11.05 -4.70
N LEU A 104 4.92 -10.08 -5.24
CA LEU A 104 3.98 -10.30 -6.35
C LEU A 104 4.69 -10.84 -7.59
N GLU A 105 5.76 -10.18 -8.02
CA GLU A 105 6.57 -10.59 -9.17
C GLU A 105 7.15 -12.00 -8.98
N SER A 106 7.69 -12.28 -7.80
CA SER A 106 8.28 -13.60 -7.48
C SER A 106 7.25 -14.74 -7.52
N ARG A 107 5.96 -14.46 -7.27
CA ARG A 107 4.89 -15.45 -7.37
C ARG A 107 4.48 -15.71 -8.81
N ASN A 108 4.43 -14.68 -9.65
CA ASN A 108 4.03 -14.79 -11.06
C ASN A 108 5.09 -15.48 -11.94
N HIS A 109 6.31 -15.64 -11.43
CA HIS A 109 7.40 -16.40 -12.08
C HIS A 109 7.47 -17.88 -11.65
N LYS A 110 6.52 -18.36 -10.84
CA LYS A 110 6.38 -19.77 -10.45
C LYS A 110 5.18 -20.40 -11.14
#